data_AF-A0A7X7F5B5-F1
#
_entry.id   AF-A0A7X7F5B5-F1
#
_cell.length_a   1.000
_cell.length_b   1.000
_cell.length_c   1.000
_cell.angle_alpha   90.00
_cell.angle_beta   90.00
_cell.angle_gamma   90.00
#
_symmetry.space_group_name_H-M   'P 1'
#
loop_
_entity.id
_entity.type
_entity.pdbx_description
1 polymer ?
#
loop_
_entity_poly.entity_id
_entity_poly.type
_entity_poly.pdbx_seq_one_letter_code
_entity_poly.pdbx_strand_id
1 'polypeptide(L)' 'MAWQTGVLPGAQPRPRENAIMVIAPYRHQGTWVFDDESAGLVKEPFVAGVPEMIDLLVADIPNAADGFRLLFSAKPFPG' A
#
# COMPACT_ATOMS: atom_id res chain seq x y z
N MET A 1 44.83 1.01 -26.43
CA MET A 1 44.49 0.45 -25.10
C MET A 1 43.84 1.55 -24.28
N ALA A 2 42.53 1.46 -24.00
CA ALA A 2 41.83 2.03 -22.83
C ALA A 2 40.30 1.84 -22.99
N TRP A 3 39.66 1.34 -21.94
CA TRP A 3 38.32 0.75 -21.80
C TRP A 3 37.20 1.81 -21.73
N GLN A 4 36.07 1.64 -22.43
CA GLN A 4 34.76 1.14 -21.92
C GLN A 4 34.27 1.76 -20.61
N THR A 5 33.23 2.61 -20.70
CA THR A 5 32.28 2.87 -19.62
C THR A 5 30.87 2.90 -20.21
N GLY A 6 30.13 1.81 -19.98
CA GLY A 6 28.71 1.73 -20.28
C GLY A 6 27.93 2.45 -19.17
N VAL A 7 27.29 3.56 -19.53
CA VAL A 7 26.18 4.12 -18.76
C VAL A 7 24.91 3.69 -19.49
N LEU A 8 24.22 2.68 -18.97
CA LEU A 8 22.88 2.37 -19.44
C LEU A 8 21.95 3.44 -18.86
N PRO A 9 21.22 4.22 -19.69
CA PRO A 9 20.27 5.19 -19.19
C PRO A 9 19.19 4.47 -18.39
N GLY A 10 18.82 5.08 -17.25
CA GLY A 10 18.05 4.49 -16.17
C GLY A 10 16.88 3.63 -16.64
N ALA A 11 16.83 2.40 -16.12
CA ALA A 11 15.63 1.60 -16.16
C ALA A 11 14.55 2.35 -15.38
N GLN A 12 13.68 3.07 -16.09
CA GLN A 12 12.43 3.56 -15.54
C GLN A 12 11.69 2.36 -14.94
N PRO A 13 11.27 2.41 -13.66
CA PRO A 13 10.48 1.32 -13.09
C PRO A 13 9.24 1.17 -13.97
N ARG A 14 9.09 0.00 -14.60
CA ARG A 14 7.90 -0.30 -15.40
C ARG A 14 6.69 -0.17 -14.46
N PRO A 15 5.60 0.48 -14.88
CA PRO A 15 4.37 0.50 -14.10
C PRO A 15 4.01 -0.94 -13.72
N ARG A 16 3.68 -1.19 -12.45
CA ARG A 16 3.24 -2.51 -12.00
C ARG A 16 2.08 -2.96 -12.90
N GLU A 17 2.25 -4.08 -13.61
CA GLU A 17 1.21 -4.61 -14.51
C GLU A 17 -0.07 -4.97 -13.73
N ASN A 18 0.11 -5.43 -12.49
CA ASN A 18 -0.98 -5.60 -11.53
C ASN A 18 -1.36 -4.25 -10.91
N ALA A 19 -2.60 -3.84 -11.16
CA ALA A 19 -3.19 -2.64 -10.55
C ALA A 19 -3.83 -2.90 -9.18
N ILE A 20 -3.93 -4.16 -8.74
CA ILE A 20 -4.43 -4.53 -7.42
C ILE A 20 -3.29 -4.39 -6.41
N MET A 21 -3.55 -3.62 -5.38
CA MET A 21 -2.68 -3.42 -4.22
C MET A 21 -3.31 -4.09 -3.01
N VAL A 22 -2.47 -4.67 -2.16
CA VAL A 22 -2.87 -5.34 -0.92
C VAL A 22 -2.03 -4.79 0.21
N ILE A 23 -2.70 -4.31 1.26
CA ILE A 23 -2.07 -3.89 2.52
C ILE A 23 -2.81 -4.53 3.69
N ALA A 24 -2.20 -4.44 4.88
CA ALA A 24 -2.78 -4.96 6.11
C ALA A 24 -2.97 -3.82 7.14
N PRO A 25 -4.09 -3.07 7.08
CA PRO A 25 -4.36 -2.03 8.05
C PRO A 25 -4.61 -2.60 9.45
N TYR A 26 -4.19 -1.89 10.48
CA TYR A 26 -4.50 -2.17 11.90
C TYR A 26 -4.59 -0.87 12.70
N ARG A 27 -5.18 -0.93 13.90
CA ARG A 27 -5.24 0.23 14.80
C ARG A 27 -3.91 0.41 15.54
N HIS A 28 -3.35 1.61 15.46
CA HIS A 28 -2.18 2.00 16.25
C HIS A 28 -2.35 3.44 16.73
N GLN A 29 -2.11 3.69 18.03
CA GLN A 29 -2.16 5.03 18.63
C GLN A 29 -3.43 5.83 18.27
N GLY A 30 -4.59 5.17 18.21
CA GLY A 30 -5.86 5.83 17.95
C GLY A 30 -6.13 6.17 16.47
N THR A 31 -5.35 5.67 15.52
CA THR A 31 -5.62 5.77 14.07
C THR A 31 -5.40 4.45 13.33
N TRP A 32 -5.80 4.39 12.07
CA TRP A 32 -5.47 3.28 11.17
C TRP A 32 -4.11 3.51 10.56
N VAL A 33 -3.27 2.49 10.60
CA VAL A 33 -1.93 2.47 9.98
C VAL A 33 -1.74 1.21 9.17
N PHE A 34 -0.73 1.17 8.31
CA PHE A 34 -0.27 -0.03 7.63
C PHE A 34 1.26 -0.06 7.53
N ASP A 35 1.80 -1.26 7.30
CA ASP A 35 3.22 -1.49 7.03
C ASP A 35 3.38 -1.94 5.56
N ASP A 36 4.47 -1.54 4.91
CA ASP A 36 4.89 -2.05 3.59
C ASP A 36 6.41 -2.04 3.52
N GLU A 37 7.03 -3.20 3.77
CA GLU A 37 8.49 -3.38 3.74
C GLU A 37 9.10 -3.03 2.37
N SER A 38 8.36 -3.27 1.27
CA SER A 38 8.85 -2.98 -0.08
C SER A 38 8.95 -1.48 -0.36
N ALA A 39 8.15 -0.69 0.36
CA ALA A 39 8.15 0.77 0.32
C ALA A 39 8.89 1.40 1.52
N GLY A 40 9.38 0.59 2.48
CA GLY A 40 10.01 1.07 3.71
C GLY A 40 9.05 1.77 4.67
N LEU A 41 7.75 1.45 4.60
CA LEU A 41 6.72 2.07 5.41
C LEU A 41 6.50 1.26 6.70
N VAL A 42 6.56 1.94 7.84
CA VAL A 42 6.31 1.36 9.16
C VAL A 42 5.31 2.23 9.91
N LYS A 43 4.14 1.67 10.23
CA LYS A 43 3.00 2.32 10.88
C LYS A 43 2.60 3.59 10.15
N GLU A 44 2.62 3.55 8.82
CA GLU A 44 2.26 4.70 8.00
C GLU A 44 0.75 4.98 8.19
N PRO A 45 0.37 6.18 8.66
CA PRO A 45 -1.01 6.52 8.90
C PRO A 45 -1.76 6.78 7.60
N PHE A 46 -3.04 6.40 7.57
CA PHE A 46 -3.94 6.89 6.54
C PHE A 46 -4.28 8.36 6.77
N VAL A 47 -4.46 9.11 5.67
CA VAL A 47 -4.78 10.54 5.68
C VAL A 47 -6.01 10.85 4.81
N ALA A 48 -6.44 12.10 4.78
CA ALA A 48 -7.50 12.60 3.89
C ALA A 48 -8.86 11.89 4.02
N GLY A 49 -9.29 11.59 5.25
CA GLY A 49 -10.62 11.01 5.53
C GLY A 49 -10.69 9.48 5.37
N VAL A 50 -9.59 8.84 4.97
CA VAL A 50 -9.52 7.38 4.84
C VAL A 50 -9.68 6.66 6.18
N PRO A 51 -9.15 7.13 7.33
CA PRO A 51 -9.42 6.50 8.62
C PRO A 51 -10.91 6.36 8.93
N GLU A 52 -11.70 7.41 8.71
CA GLU A 52 -13.14 7.45 8.95
C GLU A 52 -13.89 6.55 7.95
N MET A 53 -13.44 6.49 6.70
CA MET A 53 -13.97 5.55 5.71
C MET A 53 -13.74 4.09 6.16
N ILE A 54 -12.55 3.77 6.66
CA ILE A 54 -12.24 2.42 7.15
C ILE A 54 -13.16 2.08 8.33
N ASP A 55 -13.37 2.99 9.28
CA ASP A 55 -14.27 2.78 10.42
C ASP A 55 -15.68 2.36 9.97
N LEU A 56 -16.20 2.96 8.89
CA LEU A 56 -17.49 2.59 8.31
C LEU A 56 -17.45 1.22 7.60
N LEU A 57 -16.39 0.94 6.83
CA LEU A 57 -16.27 -0.29 6.05
C LEU A 57 -16.12 -1.54 6.91
N VAL A 58 -15.50 -1.40 8.09
CA VAL A 58 -15.20 -2.54 8.98
C VAL A 58 -16.12 -2.63 10.19
N ALA A 59 -17.15 -1.79 10.28
CA ALA A 59 -18.03 -1.68 11.44
C ALA A 59 -18.63 -3.02 11.89
N ASP A 60 -18.95 -3.89 10.93
CA ASP A 60 -19.55 -5.21 11.18
C ASP A 60 -18.53 -6.36 11.14
N ILE A 61 -17.22 -6.06 11.07
CA ILE A 61 -16.15 -7.06 11.03
C ILE A 61 -15.57 -7.23 12.46
N PRO A 62 -15.77 -8.38 13.10
CA PRO A 62 -15.21 -8.63 14.42
C PRO A 62 -13.68 -8.50 14.41
N ASN A 63 -13.14 -7.83 15.43
CA ASN A 63 -11.70 -7.68 15.64
C ASN A 63 -10.95 -7.00 14.48
N ALA A 64 -11.61 -6.21 13.63
CA ALA A 64 -10.95 -5.51 12.53
C ALA A 64 -9.79 -4.59 12.99
N ALA A 65 -9.85 -4.09 14.23
CA ALA A 65 -8.78 -3.29 14.82
C ALA A 65 -7.44 -4.04 14.95
N ASP A 66 -7.48 -5.37 15.09
CA ASP A 66 -6.28 -6.23 15.20
C ASP A 66 -5.60 -6.44 13.84
N GLY A 67 -6.32 -6.16 12.75
CA GLY A 67 -5.81 -6.25 11.40
C GLY A 67 -6.79 -6.88 10.43
N PHE A 68 -6.75 -6.45 9.18
CA PHE A 68 -7.49 -7.09 8.09
C PHE A 68 -6.73 -6.92 6.77
N ARG A 69 -7.09 -7.69 5.74
CA ARG A 69 -6.54 -7.49 4.38
C ARG A 69 -7.41 -6.51 3.61
N LEU A 70 -6.80 -5.42 3.16
CA LEU A 70 -7.44 -4.42 2.31
C LEU A 70 -6.94 -4.57 0.88
N LEU A 71 -7.85 -4.88 -0.04
CA LEU A 71 -7.58 -4.89 -1.48
C LEU A 71 -8.14 -3.62 -2.09
N PHE A 72 -7.31 -2.92 -2.86
CA PHE A 72 -7.72 -1.70 -3.54
C PHE A 72 -7.01 -1.60 -4.89
N SER A 73 -7.58 -0.81 -5.80
CA SER A 73 -7.01 -0.64 -7.13
C SER A 73 -7.23 0.76 -7.65
N ALA A 74 -6.23 1.27 -8.37
CA ALA A 74 -6.35 2.50 -9.14
C ALA A 74 -7.12 2.31 -10.46
N LYS A 75 -7.42 1.06 -10.83
CA LYS A 75 -8.22 0.69 -12.00
C LYS A 75 -9.46 -0.09 -11.53
N PRO A 76 -10.50 -0.22 -12.37
CA PRO A 76 -11.59 -1.15 -12.08
C PRO A 76 -11.03 -2.54 -11.77
N PHE A 77 -11.62 -3.20 -10.77
CA PHE A 77 -11.26 -4.58 -10.47
C PHE A 77 -11.53 -5.44 -11.71
N PRO A 78 -10.63 -6.37 -12.08
CA PRO A 78 -10.89 -7.30 -13.15
C PRO A 78 -12.07 -8.20 -12.73
N GLY A 79 -13.14 -8.16 -13.52
CA GLY A 79 -14.40 -8.87 -13.29
C GLY A 79 -15.24 -8.90 -14.56
#